data_AF-A0AAN1GUP8-F1
#
_entry.id   AF-A0AAN1GUP8-F1
#
_cell.length_a   1.000
_cell.length_b   1.000
_cell.length_c   1.000
_cell.angle_alpha   90.00
_cell.angle_beta   90.00
_cell.angle_gamma   90.00
#
_symmetry.space_group_name_H-M   'P 1'
#
loop_
_entity.id
_entity.type
_entity.pdbx_description
1 polymer ?
#
loop_
_entity_poly.entity_id
_entity_poly.type
_entity_poly.pdbx_seq_one_letter_code
_entity_poly.pdbx_strand_id
1 'polypeptide(L)'
;MPRVSDYSALLYYLDGDHFRWNAPADLGTQAIITYSFTETGSLADPAVSDPYGATEYWSFDEDQRDIFREGLSLYEDISGVRFIEVDGRGMINAFGTTGSSAGGWANIAMSGNGFTGRGDLTVDTDVMTKGTYGYVTVLHEIGHALGLQHSHDGGLTLDHHADTPANTVMTYNHRPAYVTDLGTFDAQAMQHLYGNSDSFAGWEILGGGSDPIIIRSTSASETVIGTDQNTTINAKGGHDHVRGREADDTLRGADGRDTMIGGLGEDRLFGGNGADLLIGGTTGDAYSGGSDNDVLYGNRGHDMLHGGSGNDHLLGGVGRDTLVGGDGSDTLTGGTGADTFVFDQADAFDTNRITDFGRGADVIDLSGVWLTSLEQLDISEDDGTTTISYSNWFELELTNYSDPLTGSDFIFS
;
A
#
# COMPACT_ATOMS: atom_id res chain seq x y z
N MET A 1 -20.96 1.28 30.64
CA MET A 1 -19.96 1.93 29.76
C MET A 1 -19.92 3.41 30.07
N PRO A 2 -18.75 4.06 30.07
CA PRO A 2 -18.65 5.52 30.13
C PRO A 2 -19.47 6.19 29.03
N ARG A 3 -20.05 7.35 29.36
CA ARG A 3 -20.80 8.18 28.41
C ARG A 3 -20.00 9.41 28.03
N VAL A 4 -20.07 9.78 26.76
CA VAL A 4 -19.44 10.97 26.17
C VAL A 4 -20.47 11.78 25.42
N SER A 5 -20.12 13.02 25.09
CA SER A 5 -21.01 13.96 24.36
C SER A 5 -20.41 14.39 23.03
N ASP A 6 -19.45 13.61 22.53
CA ASP A 6 -18.66 13.88 21.34
C ASP A 6 -18.53 12.62 20.47
N TYR A 7 -17.89 12.78 19.33
CA TYR A 7 -17.73 11.76 18.31
C TYR A 7 -16.89 10.54 18.74
N SER A 8 -16.23 10.55 19.90
CA SER A 8 -15.31 9.46 20.28
C SER A 8 -16.04 8.14 20.51
N ALA A 9 -17.35 8.18 20.79
CA ALA A 9 -18.18 6.99 20.88
C ALA A 9 -18.28 6.22 19.55
N LEU A 10 -18.04 6.89 18.42
CA LEU A 10 -18.19 6.32 17.08
C LEU A 10 -16.93 5.61 16.57
N LEU A 11 -15.83 5.55 17.32
CA LEU A 11 -14.53 5.10 16.77
C LEU A 11 -14.19 3.65 17.12
N TYR A 12 -14.27 2.72 16.15
CA TYR A 12 -13.74 1.36 16.33
C TYR A 12 -12.22 1.33 16.52
N TYR A 13 -11.50 2.32 15.99
CA TYR A 13 -10.05 2.47 16.16
C TYR A 13 -9.59 2.37 17.63
N LEU A 14 -10.43 2.82 18.58
CA LEU A 14 -10.10 2.75 20.01
C LEU A 14 -10.00 1.31 20.55
N ASP A 15 -10.58 0.34 19.84
CA ASP A 15 -10.47 -1.09 20.14
C ASP A 15 -9.28 -1.74 19.39
N GLY A 16 -8.72 -1.09 18.37
CA GLY A 16 -7.54 -1.56 17.65
C GLY A 16 -7.15 -0.67 16.46
N ASP A 17 -5.84 -0.44 16.29
CA ASP A 17 -5.31 0.48 15.28
C ASP A 17 -5.64 0.09 13.83
N HIS A 18 -5.94 -1.19 13.60
CA HIS A 18 -6.25 -1.75 12.28
C HIS A 18 -7.65 -1.40 11.77
N PHE A 19 -8.56 -0.89 12.59
CA PHE A 19 -9.96 -0.67 12.22
C PHE A 19 -10.20 0.63 11.42
N ARG A 20 -9.32 0.91 10.46
CA ARG A 20 -9.38 2.06 9.55
C ARG A 20 -8.54 1.78 8.32
N TRP A 21 -8.93 2.34 7.17
CA TRP A 21 -8.24 2.08 5.91
C TRP A 21 -6.87 2.73 5.81
N ASN A 22 -6.54 3.73 6.64
CA ASN A 22 -5.23 4.37 6.69
C ASN A 22 -4.39 3.89 7.88
N ALA A 23 -4.68 2.70 8.45
CA ALA A 23 -3.98 2.18 9.63
C ALA A 23 -2.45 2.22 9.55
N PRO A 24 -1.80 2.03 8.39
CA PRO A 24 -0.33 2.14 8.26
C PRO A 24 0.24 3.57 8.37
N ALA A 25 -0.59 4.58 8.60
CA ALA A 25 -0.22 5.98 8.73
C ALA A 25 -0.91 6.65 9.94
N ASP A 26 -0.52 7.88 10.26
CA ASP A 26 -1.12 8.63 11.37
C ASP A 26 -2.61 8.90 11.15
N LEU A 27 -3.35 9.06 12.25
CA LEU A 27 -4.73 9.54 12.21
C LEU A 27 -4.80 10.89 11.49
N GLY A 28 -5.83 11.08 10.68
CA GLY A 28 -5.99 12.27 9.84
C GLY A 28 -5.31 12.17 8.48
N THR A 29 -4.56 11.10 8.20
CA THR A 29 -4.01 10.85 6.86
C THR A 29 -5.12 10.42 5.91
N GLN A 30 -5.18 11.01 4.73
CA GLN A 30 -6.17 10.70 3.71
C GLN A 30 -6.09 9.25 3.21
N ALA A 31 -7.21 8.73 2.72
CA ALA A 31 -7.32 7.36 2.22
C ALA A 31 -8.07 7.31 0.88
N ILE A 32 -7.50 6.58 -0.08
CA ILE A 32 -8.20 6.19 -1.31
C ILE A 32 -8.70 4.77 -1.09
N ILE A 33 -9.99 4.55 -1.32
CA ILE A 33 -10.71 3.33 -0.99
C ILE A 33 -11.38 2.83 -2.26
N THR A 34 -11.04 1.63 -2.69
CA THR A 34 -11.71 1.00 -3.81
C THR A 34 -13.03 0.40 -3.34
N TYR A 35 -14.04 0.45 -4.20
CA TYR A 35 -15.30 -0.23 -3.95
C TYR A 35 -15.84 -0.85 -5.22
N SER A 36 -16.74 -1.81 -5.07
CA SER A 36 -17.44 -2.40 -6.20
C SER A 36 -18.87 -2.81 -5.83
N PHE A 37 -19.67 -3.01 -6.86
CA PHE A 37 -20.98 -3.64 -6.73
C PHE A 37 -20.86 -5.11 -7.10
N THR A 38 -21.20 -6.01 -6.17
CA THR A 38 -21.03 -7.44 -6.42
C THR A 38 -22.07 -7.92 -7.43
N GLU A 39 -21.59 -8.36 -8.58
CA GLU A 39 -22.44 -8.88 -9.66
C GLU A 39 -23.06 -10.23 -9.33
N THR A 40 -24.22 -10.54 -9.92
CA THR A 40 -25.07 -11.66 -9.49
C THR A 40 -24.35 -13.01 -9.61
N GLY A 41 -23.47 -13.14 -10.61
CA GLY A 41 -22.66 -14.35 -10.80
C GLY A 41 -21.52 -14.51 -9.79
N SER A 42 -21.22 -13.49 -9.00
CA SER A 42 -20.13 -13.45 -8.02
C SER A 42 -20.64 -13.43 -6.57
N LEU A 43 -21.95 -13.35 -6.36
CA LEU A 43 -22.57 -13.42 -5.03
C LEU A 43 -22.38 -14.82 -4.43
N ALA A 44 -22.02 -14.84 -3.15
CA ALA A 44 -21.94 -16.08 -2.38
C ALA A 44 -23.34 -16.63 -2.06
N ASP A 45 -23.42 -17.90 -1.66
CA ASP A 45 -24.65 -18.48 -1.13
C ASP A 45 -24.88 -18.01 0.32
N PRO A 46 -25.92 -17.20 0.60
CA PRO A 46 -26.18 -16.69 1.95
C PRO A 46 -26.46 -17.80 2.97
N ALA A 47 -26.93 -18.97 2.54
CA ALA A 47 -27.19 -20.11 3.43
C ALA A 47 -25.93 -20.70 4.05
N VAL A 48 -24.74 -20.37 3.52
CA VAL A 48 -23.45 -20.87 4.01
C VAL A 48 -22.93 -20.03 5.17
N SER A 49 -23.05 -18.70 5.10
CA SER A 49 -22.31 -17.82 6.02
C SER A 49 -22.93 -16.45 6.28
N ASP A 50 -24.18 -16.17 5.91
CA ASP A 50 -24.78 -14.87 6.24
C ASP A 50 -24.92 -14.71 7.77
N PRO A 51 -24.42 -13.60 8.35
CA PRO A 51 -24.41 -13.41 9.80
C PRO A 51 -25.80 -13.14 10.41
N TYR A 52 -26.79 -12.75 9.60
CA TYR A 52 -28.11 -12.30 10.06
C TYR A 52 -29.28 -13.11 9.48
N GLY A 53 -28.98 -14.22 8.79
CA GLY A 53 -29.95 -15.17 8.27
C GLY A 53 -30.63 -14.77 6.95
N ALA A 54 -29.97 -13.95 6.13
CA ALA A 54 -30.46 -13.61 4.79
C ALA A 54 -30.78 -14.88 3.98
N THR A 55 -31.85 -14.80 3.19
CA THR A 55 -32.33 -15.92 2.36
C THR A 55 -31.89 -15.82 0.91
N GLU A 56 -31.51 -14.62 0.46
CA GLU A 56 -31.06 -14.33 -0.89
C GLU A 56 -30.11 -13.14 -0.86
N TYR A 57 -29.09 -13.18 -1.73
CA TYR A 57 -28.30 -12.00 -2.10
C TYR A 57 -28.62 -11.62 -3.54
N TRP A 58 -28.62 -10.33 -3.84
CA TRP A 58 -28.89 -9.79 -5.17
C TRP A 58 -28.01 -8.56 -5.46
N SER A 59 -27.75 -8.30 -6.74
CA SER A 59 -26.93 -7.17 -7.16
C SER A 59 -27.76 -5.91 -7.32
N PHE A 60 -27.19 -4.76 -6.98
CA PHE A 60 -27.83 -3.47 -7.22
C PHE A 60 -28.02 -3.21 -8.71
N ASP A 61 -29.19 -2.71 -9.06
CA ASP A 61 -29.44 -2.10 -10.38
C ASP A 61 -28.80 -0.70 -10.48
N GLU A 62 -28.84 -0.08 -11.66
CA GLU A 62 -28.13 1.18 -11.88
C GLU A 62 -28.68 2.34 -11.02
N ASP A 63 -30.01 2.41 -10.83
CA ASP A 63 -30.62 3.47 -10.01
C ASP A 63 -30.15 3.33 -8.54
N GLN A 64 -30.06 2.09 -8.04
CA GLN A 64 -29.54 1.79 -6.71
C GLN A 64 -28.03 2.10 -6.59
N ARG A 65 -27.24 1.78 -7.62
CA ARG A 65 -25.80 2.12 -7.67
C ARG A 65 -25.59 3.62 -7.63
N ASP A 66 -26.35 4.40 -8.39
CA ASP A 66 -26.26 5.86 -8.39
C ASP A 66 -26.57 6.45 -7.01
N ILE A 67 -27.60 5.94 -6.33
CA ILE A 67 -27.92 6.35 -4.96
C ILE A 67 -26.79 5.99 -3.98
N PHE A 68 -26.19 4.82 -4.13
CA PHE A 68 -25.05 4.41 -3.30
C PHE A 68 -23.85 5.33 -3.51
N ARG A 69 -23.53 5.67 -4.76
CA ARG A 69 -22.49 6.65 -5.14
C ARG A 69 -22.77 8.03 -4.53
N GLU A 70 -24.03 8.48 -4.51
CA GLU A 70 -24.40 9.72 -3.81
C GLU A 70 -24.11 9.63 -2.30
N GLY A 71 -24.33 8.47 -1.67
CA GLY A 71 -23.98 8.23 -0.26
C GLY A 71 -22.47 8.32 -0.01
N LEU A 72 -21.67 7.70 -0.87
CA LEU A 72 -20.20 7.78 -0.81
C LEU A 72 -19.70 9.23 -0.94
N SER A 73 -20.29 10.00 -1.87
CA SER A 73 -19.93 11.42 -2.09
C SER A 73 -20.13 12.28 -0.83
N LEU A 74 -21.12 11.99 0.02
CA LEU A 74 -21.30 12.72 1.29
C LEU A 74 -20.11 12.51 2.24
N TYR A 75 -19.50 11.33 2.24
CA TYR A 75 -18.30 11.06 3.04
C TYR A 75 -17.05 11.75 2.47
N GLU A 76 -16.92 11.81 1.14
CA GLU A 76 -15.84 12.55 0.46
C GLU A 76 -15.90 14.07 0.72
N ASP A 77 -17.12 14.63 0.78
CA ASP A 77 -17.36 16.06 0.98
C ASP A 77 -16.95 16.55 2.38
N ILE A 78 -16.95 15.66 3.37
CA ILE A 78 -16.67 16.00 4.77
C ILE A 78 -15.29 15.54 5.25
N SER A 79 -14.61 14.66 4.53
CA SER A 79 -13.38 14.01 4.99
C SER A 79 -12.37 13.71 3.89
N GLY A 80 -11.16 13.34 4.30
CA GLY A 80 -10.06 12.98 3.38
C GLY A 80 -10.19 11.55 2.86
N VAL A 81 -11.38 11.13 2.46
CA VAL A 81 -11.60 9.86 1.74
C VAL A 81 -11.90 10.14 0.27
N ARG A 82 -11.45 9.24 -0.61
CA ARG A 82 -11.85 9.20 -2.01
C ARG A 82 -12.20 7.78 -2.40
N PHE A 83 -13.31 7.60 -3.10
CA PHE A 83 -13.79 6.30 -3.54
C PHE A 83 -13.53 6.09 -5.02
N ILE A 84 -13.00 4.92 -5.37
CA ILE A 84 -12.79 4.52 -6.76
C ILE A 84 -13.57 3.24 -7.00
N GLU A 85 -14.52 3.30 -7.94
CA GLU A 85 -15.24 2.09 -8.36
C GLU A 85 -14.31 1.21 -9.19
N VAL A 86 -14.25 -0.09 -8.89
CA VAL A 86 -13.40 -1.06 -9.60
C VAL A 86 -14.23 -2.25 -10.10
N ASP A 87 -13.76 -2.87 -11.17
CA ASP A 87 -14.32 -4.13 -11.65
C ASP A 87 -13.86 -5.28 -10.75
N GLY A 88 -14.76 -6.18 -10.38
CA GLY A 88 -14.43 -7.29 -9.49
C GLY A 88 -14.49 -6.90 -8.02
N ARG A 89 -13.56 -7.40 -7.20
CA ARG A 89 -13.57 -7.13 -5.75
C ARG A 89 -12.70 -5.93 -5.42
N GLY A 90 -13.24 -5.01 -4.63
CA GLY A 90 -12.48 -3.93 -4.00
C GLY A 90 -12.38 -4.08 -2.48
N MET A 91 -11.93 -3.02 -1.81
CA MET A 91 -11.88 -2.94 -0.35
C MET A 91 -13.28 -2.98 0.27
N ILE A 92 -14.27 -2.37 -0.39
CA ILE A 92 -15.70 -2.43 -0.04
C ILE A 92 -16.49 -3.08 -1.18
N ASN A 93 -17.31 -4.09 -0.88
CA ASN A 93 -18.09 -4.84 -1.87
C ASN A 93 -19.57 -4.76 -1.51
N ALA A 94 -20.34 -3.96 -2.25
CA ALA A 94 -21.73 -3.65 -1.95
C ALA A 94 -22.71 -4.56 -2.70
N PHE A 95 -23.75 -5.04 -2.01
CA PHE A 95 -24.85 -5.83 -2.60
C PHE A 95 -26.11 -5.80 -1.72
N GLY A 96 -27.22 -6.30 -2.24
CA GLY A 96 -28.49 -6.37 -1.55
C GLY A 96 -28.77 -7.73 -0.93
N THR A 97 -29.57 -7.75 0.14
CA THR A 97 -30.08 -8.99 0.75
C THR A 97 -31.60 -9.03 0.78
N THR A 98 -32.16 -10.22 0.99
CA THR A 98 -33.57 -10.41 1.31
C THR A 98 -33.74 -11.29 2.54
N GLY A 99 -34.57 -10.83 3.49
CA GLY A 99 -35.03 -11.63 4.62
C GLY A 99 -34.03 -11.68 5.77
N SER A 100 -33.11 -10.72 5.81
CA SER A 100 -32.18 -10.55 6.92
C SER A 100 -32.95 -10.14 8.20
N SER A 101 -32.39 -10.50 9.36
CA SER A 101 -32.88 -10.00 10.65
C SER A 101 -32.42 -8.56 10.95
N ALA A 102 -31.47 -8.03 10.18
CA ALA A 102 -30.99 -6.66 10.22
C ALA A 102 -31.37 -5.92 8.93
N GLY A 103 -31.51 -4.59 9.00
CA GLY A 103 -31.81 -3.77 7.81
C GLY A 103 -30.65 -3.68 6.82
N GLY A 104 -29.45 -4.04 7.26
CA GLY A 104 -28.19 -4.07 6.55
C GLY A 104 -27.10 -4.55 7.50
N TRP A 105 -25.91 -4.77 6.97
CA TRP A 105 -24.70 -4.99 7.76
C TRP A 105 -23.46 -4.71 6.91
N ALA A 106 -22.38 -4.27 7.55
CA ALA A 106 -21.08 -4.12 6.92
C ALA A 106 -19.97 -4.73 7.78
N ASN A 107 -18.95 -5.26 7.11
CA ASN A 107 -17.67 -5.51 7.75
C ASN A 107 -16.97 -4.18 8.05
N ILE A 108 -16.37 -4.09 9.23
CA ILE A 108 -15.57 -2.93 9.61
C ILE A 108 -14.29 -2.88 8.79
N ALA A 109 -13.87 -1.67 8.42
CA ALA A 109 -12.57 -1.42 7.80
C ALA A 109 -11.46 -2.19 8.54
N MET A 110 -10.56 -2.83 7.80
CA MET A 110 -9.42 -3.53 8.38
C MET A 110 -8.21 -3.35 7.49
N SER A 111 -7.10 -2.82 8.00
CA SER A 111 -5.86 -2.69 7.23
C SER A 111 -4.63 -2.86 8.11
N GLY A 112 -3.56 -3.38 7.52
CA GLY A 112 -2.23 -3.50 8.12
C GLY A 112 -1.14 -2.99 7.17
N ASN A 113 0.12 -3.17 7.56
CA ASN A 113 1.27 -2.54 6.88
C ASN A 113 1.45 -2.91 5.40
N GLY A 114 0.86 -4.01 4.93
CA GLY A 114 0.93 -4.44 3.52
C GLY A 114 -0.31 -5.20 3.08
N PHE A 115 -1.43 -5.02 3.79
CA PHE A 115 -2.69 -5.61 3.34
C PHE A 115 -3.89 -4.75 3.73
N THR A 116 -4.95 -4.88 2.95
CA THR A 116 -6.30 -4.43 3.24
C THR A 116 -7.19 -5.65 3.40
N GLY A 117 -8.05 -5.60 4.41
CA GLY A 117 -9.17 -6.49 4.54
C GLY A 117 -10.15 -6.24 3.40
N ARG A 118 -11.00 -7.21 3.15
CA ARG A 118 -12.12 -7.06 2.21
C ARG A 118 -13.38 -6.97 3.05
N GLY A 119 -14.10 -5.88 2.89
CA GLY A 119 -15.37 -5.66 3.56
C GLY A 119 -16.53 -5.88 2.63
N ASP A 120 -17.49 -6.71 3.04
CA ASP A 120 -18.81 -6.77 2.42
C ASP A 120 -19.72 -5.75 3.11
N LEU A 121 -20.60 -5.13 2.33
CA LEU A 121 -21.59 -4.16 2.79
C LEU A 121 -22.94 -4.50 2.16
N THR A 122 -23.96 -4.67 3.00
CA THR A 122 -25.28 -5.10 2.54
C THR A 122 -26.42 -4.23 3.01
N VAL A 123 -27.48 -4.17 2.19
CA VAL A 123 -28.73 -3.49 2.52
C VAL A 123 -29.91 -4.42 2.22
N ASP A 124 -30.79 -4.63 3.21
CA ASP A 124 -31.97 -5.51 3.12
C ASP A 124 -33.21 -4.75 2.62
N THR A 125 -33.06 -3.94 1.58
CA THR A 125 -34.18 -3.29 0.89
C THR A 125 -33.83 -2.87 -0.52
N ASP A 126 -34.80 -2.96 -1.42
CA ASP A 126 -34.73 -2.46 -2.79
C ASP A 126 -35.05 -0.95 -2.90
N VAL A 127 -35.60 -0.33 -1.85
CA VAL A 127 -36.00 1.10 -1.85
C VAL A 127 -34.97 1.97 -1.13
N MET A 128 -33.94 2.38 -1.88
CA MET A 128 -32.82 3.17 -1.36
C MET A 128 -32.97 4.69 -1.56
N THR A 129 -34.05 5.18 -2.18
CA THR A 129 -34.20 6.61 -2.51
C THR A 129 -34.10 7.54 -1.30
N LYS A 130 -33.45 8.71 -1.44
CA LYS A 130 -33.34 9.74 -0.40
C LYS A 130 -34.64 9.98 0.36
N GLY A 131 -34.56 10.01 1.69
CA GLY A 131 -35.72 10.18 2.57
C GLY A 131 -36.48 8.89 2.89
N THR A 132 -35.91 7.71 2.58
CA THR A 132 -36.42 6.41 3.04
C THR A 132 -35.52 5.79 4.11
N TYR A 133 -35.99 4.69 4.71
CA TYR A 133 -35.17 3.90 5.63
C TYR A 133 -33.94 3.32 4.92
N GLY A 134 -34.12 2.80 3.69
CA GLY A 134 -33.03 2.21 2.92
C GLY A 134 -31.88 3.18 2.66
N TYR A 135 -32.19 4.46 2.39
CA TYR A 135 -31.13 5.48 2.24
C TYR A 135 -30.33 5.69 3.54
N VAL A 136 -31.00 5.76 4.69
CA VAL A 136 -30.32 5.88 5.99
C VAL A 136 -29.45 4.66 6.24
N THR A 137 -29.93 3.46 5.92
CA THR A 137 -29.13 2.23 6.02
C THR A 137 -27.90 2.29 5.13
N VAL A 138 -28.00 2.76 3.88
CA VAL A 138 -26.81 2.94 3.02
C VAL A 138 -25.76 3.81 3.70
N LEU A 139 -26.14 4.98 4.22
CA LEU A 139 -25.20 5.87 4.91
C LEU A 139 -24.61 5.19 6.15
N HIS A 140 -25.45 4.54 6.95
CA HIS A 140 -25.05 3.83 8.16
C HIS A 140 -24.00 2.74 7.89
N GLU A 141 -24.25 1.88 6.91
CA GLU A 141 -23.36 0.76 6.59
C GLU A 141 -22.06 1.24 5.93
N ILE A 142 -22.08 2.33 5.16
CA ILE A 142 -20.86 2.98 4.67
C ILE A 142 -20.02 3.47 5.87
N GLY A 143 -20.64 4.06 6.88
CA GLY A 143 -19.96 4.47 8.12
C GLY A 143 -19.24 3.30 8.79
N HIS A 144 -19.89 2.14 8.91
CA HIS A 144 -19.25 0.92 9.40
C HIS A 144 -18.07 0.47 8.55
N ALA A 145 -18.25 0.42 7.23
CA ALA A 145 -17.19 0.08 6.29
C ALA A 145 -16.01 1.06 6.30
N LEU A 146 -16.16 2.24 6.91
CA LEU A 146 -15.10 3.24 7.10
C LEU A 146 -14.48 3.23 8.51
N GLY A 147 -14.93 2.35 9.40
CA GLY A 147 -14.38 2.23 10.76
C GLY A 147 -15.21 2.92 11.85
N LEU A 148 -16.44 3.32 11.56
CA LEU A 148 -17.35 3.85 12.57
C LEU A 148 -18.12 2.72 13.27
N GLN A 149 -18.38 2.87 14.56
CA GLN A 149 -19.24 1.97 15.34
C GLN A 149 -20.55 2.66 15.72
N HIS A 150 -21.51 1.87 16.20
CA HIS A 150 -22.73 2.42 16.77
C HIS A 150 -22.41 3.31 17.96
N SER A 151 -23.15 4.43 18.05
CA SER A 151 -23.03 5.41 19.12
C SER A 151 -23.31 4.89 20.53
N HIS A 152 -23.79 3.67 20.70
CA HIS A 152 -24.23 3.11 21.98
C HIS A 152 -23.67 1.70 22.24
N ASP A 153 -22.76 1.25 21.38
CA ASP A 153 -22.01 0.01 21.56
C ASP A 153 -20.57 0.30 22.02
N GLY A 154 -19.80 -0.75 22.32
CA GLY A 154 -18.39 -0.62 22.64
C GLY A 154 -18.08 0.00 24.02
N GLY A 155 -16.83 0.43 24.20
CA GLY A 155 -16.35 0.96 25.49
C GLY A 155 -16.92 2.33 25.85
N LEU A 156 -17.20 3.17 24.85
CA LEU A 156 -17.68 4.55 24.99
C LEU A 156 -19.01 4.70 24.27
N THR A 157 -19.99 5.31 24.92
CA THR A 157 -21.34 5.50 24.35
C THR A 157 -21.72 6.97 24.38
N LEU A 158 -22.48 7.45 23.40
CA LEU A 158 -23.05 8.78 23.42
C LEU A 158 -24.06 8.90 24.56
N ASP A 159 -24.06 10.07 25.18
CA ASP A 159 -25.15 10.47 26.04
C ASP A 159 -26.47 10.43 25.26
N HIS A 160 -27.54 9.98 25.91
CA HIS A 160 -28.87 9.81 25.29
C HIS A 160 -29.41 11.07 24.58
N HIS A 161 -29.01 12.27 25.00
CA HIS A 161 -29.46 13.51 24.33
C HIS A 161 -28.62 13.86 23.09
N ALA A 162 -27.43 13.26 22.97
CA ALA A 162 -26.49 13.43 21.88
C ALA A 162 -26.62 12.29 20.85
N ASP A 163 -27.03 11.10 21.29
CA ASP A 163 -27.34 9.94 20.46
C ASP A 163 -28.64 10.15 19.67
N THR A 164 -28.60 10.90 18.57
CA THR A 164 -29.79 11.21 17.76
C THR A 164 -29.49 11.14 16.26
N PRO A 165 -30.47 10.82 15.40
CA PRO A 165 -30.27 10.78 13.94
C PRO A 165 -29.80 12.11 13.33
N ALA A 166 -30.00 13.24 14.02
CA ALA A 166 -29.50 14.54 13.57
C ALA A 166 -27.99 14.72 13.80
N ASN A 167 -27.41 13.99 14.76
CA ASN A 167 -26.01 14.10 15.12
C ASN A 167 -25.15 13.01 14.48
N THR A 168 -25.73 11.83 14.24
CA THR A 168 -25.02 10.71 13.62
C THR A 168 -25.98 9.76 12.90
N VAL A 169 -25.59 9.27 11.73
CA VAL A 169 -26.30 8.16 11.06
C VAL A 169 -26.06 6.81 11.75
N MET A 170 -25.04 6.70 12.61
CA MET A 170 -24.67 5.47 13.31
C MET A 170 -25.59 5.10 14.49
N THR A 171 -26.68 5.84 14.70
CA THR A 171 -27.67 5.53 15.74
C THR A 171 -28.90 4.83 15.21
N TYR A 172 -29.37 3.81 15.94
CA TYR A 172 -30.67 3.18 15.75
C TYR A 172 -31.55 3.20 17.02
N ASN A 173 -31.12 3.90 18.08
CA ASN A 173 -31.85 3.98 19.36
C ASN A 173 -33.15 4.80 19.28
N HIS A 174 -33.30 5.61 18.24
CA HIS A 174 -34.49 6.41 18.01
C HIS A 174 -35.09 6.08 16.64
N ARG A 175 -36.42 6.21 16.51
CA ARG A 175 -37.07 6.04 15.20
C ARG A 175 -36.31 6.89 14.17
N PRO A 176 -35.87 6.30 13.05
CA PRO A 176 -35.09 7.03 12.07
C PRO A 176 -35.92 8.21 11.60
N ALA A 177 -35.43 9.43 11.87
CA ALA A 177 -35.68 10.50 10.92
C ALA A 177 -35.00 10.02 9.64
N TYR A 178 -35.71 10.00 8.51
CA TYR A 178 -35.14 9.60 7.23
C TYR A 178 -34.18 10.69 6.74
N VAL A 179 -33.07 10.84 7.45
CA VAL A 179 -32.03 11.83 7.19
C VAL A 179 -31.40 11.53 5.85
N THR A 180 -31.00 12.61 5.17
CA THR A 180 -30.42 12.56 3.84
C THR A 180 -28.95 12.96 3.82
N ASP A 181 -28.41 13.31 4.98
CA ASP A 181 -27.08 13.89 5.14
C ASP A 181 -26.41 13.31 6.39
N LEU A 182 -25.08 13.43 6.44
CA LEU A 182 -24.26 13.02 7.58
C LEU A 182 -24.32 14.06 8.70
N GLY A 183 -24.37 13.58 9.94
CA GLY A 183 -24.46 14.40 11.13
C GLY A 183 -23.11 14.99 11.56
N THR A 184 -23.14 15.89 12.55
CA THR A 184 -21.92 16.55 13.06
C THR A 184 -20.90 15.56 13.63
N PHE A 185 -21.34 14.50 14.31
CA PHE A 185 -20.42 13.52 14.88
C PHE A 185 -19.86 12.57 13.82
N ASP A 186 -20.61 12.27 12.75
CA ASP A 186 -20.08 11.51 11.61
C ASP A 186 -18.92 12.28 10.98
N ALA A 187 -19.10 13.58 10.72
CA ALA A 187 -18.06 14.43 10.17
C ALA A 187 -16.83 14.54 11.07
N GLN A 188 -17.02 14.74 12.37
CA GLN A 188 -15.90 14.82 13.31
C GLN A 188 -15.14 13.49 13.43
N ALA A 189 -15.84 12.35 13.46
CA ALA A 189 -15.22 11.04 13.49
C ALA A 189 -14.44 10.75 12.20
N MET A 190 -15.04 11.02 11.04
CA MET A 190 -14.39 10.83 9.74
C MET A 190 -13.18 11.74 9.57
N GLN A 191 -13.26 13.00 10.01
CA GLN A 191 -12.13 13.92 9.97
C GLN A 191 -11.00 13.52 10.91
N HIS A 192 -11.34 12.94 12.06
CA HIS A 192 -10.35 12.38 12.97
C HIS A 192 -9.61 11.20 12.34
N LEU A 193 -10.33 10.32 11.64
CA LEU A 193 -9.72 9.15 11.01
C LEU A 193 -8.91 9.52 9.77
N TYR A 194 -9.48 10.29 8.84
CA TYR A 194 -8.95 10.44 7.47
C TYR A 194 -8.62 11.88 7.07
N GLY A 195 -8.76 12.84 7.97
CA GLY A 195 -8.54 14.26 7.67
C GLY A 195 -9.75 14.89 7.00
N ASN A 196 -9.62 16.11 6.51
CA ASN A 196 -10.74 16.89 5.97
C ASN A 196 -10.85 16.77 4.44
N SER A 197 -11.89 17.35 3.85
CA SER A 197 -12.14 17.25 2.40
C SER A 197 -11.08 17.91 1.52
N ASP A 198 -10.25 18.80 2.08
CA ASP A 198 -9.11 19.42 1.41
C ASP A 198 -7.83 18.57 1.51
N SER A 199 -7.83 17.39 2.16
CA SER A 199 -6.62 16.56 2.32
C SER A 199 -6.02 16.10 0.99
N PHE A 200 -6.78 16.09 -0.09
CA PHE A 200 -6.32 15.78 -1.46
C PHE A 200 -6.09 17.03 -2.32
N ALA A 201 -5.98 18.23 -1.72
CA ALA A 201 -5.82 19.46 -2.47
C ALA A 201 -4.58 19.40 -3.39
N GLY A 202 -4.81 19.57 -4.70
CA GLY A 202 -3.75 19.51 -5.72
C GLY A 202 -3.40 18.10 -6.21
N TRP A 203 -3.98 17.05 -5.63
CA TRP A 203 -3.80 15.68 -6.10
C TRP A 203 -4.67 15.40 -7.33
N GLU A 204 -4.21 14.49 -8.16
CA GLU A 204 -4.97 13.92 -9.27
C GLU A 204 -5.10 12.41 -9.06
N ILE A 205 -6.34 11.92 -9.02
CA ILE A 205 -6.67 10.50 -8.81
C ILE A 205 -7.51 10.05 -10.00
N LEU A 206 -7.03 9.06 -10.74
CA LEU A 206 -7.63 8.56 -11.98
C LEU A 206 -7.71 7.03 -11.97
N GLY A 207 -8.44 6.48 -12.95
CA GLY A 207 -8.58 5.04 -13.15
C GLY A 207 -9.90 4.51 -12.58
N GLY A 208 -9.92 3.22 -12.25
CA GLY A 208 -11.11 2.50 -11.82
C GLY A 208 -11.68 1.61 -12.93
N GLY A 209 -12.77 0.91 -12.62
CA GLY A 209 -13.25 -0.21 -13.44
C GLY A 209 -12.12 -1.23 -13.63
N SER A 210 -11.80 -1.55 -14.88
CA SER A 210 -10.66 -2.40 -15.24
C SER A 210 -9.33 -1.64 -15.43
N ASP A 211 -9.34 -0.30 -15.41
CA ASP A 211 -8.15 0.50 -15.66
C ASP A 211 -7.30 0.64 -14.39
N PRO A 212 -5.96 0.66 -14.51
CA PRO A 212 -5.07 0.87 -13.36
C PRO A 212 -5.37 2.18 -12.64
N ILE A 213 -5.26 2.15 -11.31
CA ILE A 213 -5.44 3.34 -10.48
C ILE A 213 -4.17 4.18 -10.54
N ILE A 214 -4.32 5.48 -10.77
CA ILE A 214 -3.19 6.41 -10.84
C ILE A 214 -3.39 7.51 -9.81
N ILE A 215 -2.40 7.67 -8.93
CA ILE A 215 -2.34 8.72 -7.91
C ILE A 215 -1.17 9.64 -8.25
N ARG A 216 -1.43 10.94 -8.37
CA ARG A 216 -0.38 11.96 -8.49
C ARG A 216 -0.54 12.96 -7.36
N SER A 217 0.42 13.01 -6.43
CA SER A 217 0.42 13.98 -5.33
C SER A 217 1.01 15.33 -5.78
N THR A 218 1.50 16.16 -4.87
CA THR A 218 1.99 17.51 -5.18
C THR A 218 3.51 17.56 -5.15
N SER A 219 4.12 18.70 -4.86
CA SER A 219 5.58 18.81 -4.68
C SER A 219 5.92 19.11 -3.21
N ALA A 220 5.03 18.70 -2.31
CA ALA A 220 5.16 18.86 -0.87
C ALA A 220 5.44 17.49 -0.24
N SER A 221 6.08 17.46 0.93
CA SER A 221 6.26 16.21 1.67
C SER A 221 4.93 15.62 2.13
N GLU A 222 4.61 14.42 1.65
CA GLU A 222 3.29 13.80 1.77
C GLU A 222 3.38 12.31 2.14
N THR A 223 2.32 11.79 2.78
CA THR A 223 2.13 10.35 2.93
C THR A 223 1.12 9.89 1.87
N VAL A 224 1.55 9.00 0.98
CA VAL A 224 0.74 8.48 -0.10
C VAL A 224 0.58 6.98 0.06
N ILE A 225 -0.66 6.51 0.13
CA ILE A 225 -0.97 5.10 0.32
C ILE A 225 -1.79 4.61 -0.87
N GLY A 226 -1.31 3.54 -1.49
CA GLY A 226 -1.96 2.83 -2.59
C GLY A 226 -3.22 2.09 -2.15
N THR A 227 -3.79 1.32 -3.06
CA THR A 227 -5.08 0.66 -2.89
C THR A 227 -4.92 -0.86 -2.79
N ASP A 228 -6.01 -1.60 -2.93
CA ASP A 228 -5.99 -3.06 -3.04
C ASP A 228 -5.82 -3.59 -4.48
N GLN A 229 -5.59 -2.67 -5.43
CA GLN A 229 -5.37 -2.93 -6.84
C GLN A 229 -4.01 -2.39 -7.27
N ASN A 230 -3.56 -2.84 -8.45
CA ASN A 230 -2.38 -2.28 -9.11
C ASN A 230 -2.50 -0.76 -9.21
N THR A 231 -1.62 -0.07 -8.51
CA THR A 231 -1.63 1.37 -8.32
C THR A 231 -0.32 1.96 -8.84
N THR A 232 -0.42 2.98 -9.69
CA THR A 232 0.71 3.83 -10.05
C THR A 232 0.69 5.09 -9.19
N ILE A 233 1.73 5.29 -8.39
CA ILE A 233 1.89 6.47 -7.54
C ILE A 233 3.05 7.33 -8.07
N ASN A 234 2.77 8.62 -8.25
CA ASN A 234 3.76 9.64 -8.55
C ASN A 234 3.75 10.71 -7.46
N ALA A 235 4.74 10.66 -6.57
CA ALA A 235 4.89 11.57 -5.44
C ALA A 235 5.47 12.94 -5.85
N LYS A 236 6.13 12.98 -7.02
CA LYS A 236 6.75 14.14 -7.70
C LYS A 236 7.89 14.79 -6.93
N GLY A 237 7.65 15.44 -5.80
CA GLY A 237 8.73 16.07 -5.06
C GLY A 237 8.34 16.34 -3.64
N GLY A 238 9.31 16.46 -2.75
CA GLY A 238 9.01 16.50 -1.33
C GLY A 238 9.92 15.55 -0.59
N HIS A 239 9.44 15.03 0.54
CA HIS A 239 10.12 13.98 1.28
C HIS A 239 9.01 13.03 1.68
N ASP A 240 8.71 12.12 0.76
CA ASP A 240 7.44 11.44 0.70
C ASP A 240 7.51 10.06 1.34
N HIS A 241 6.40 9.64 1.91
CA HIS A 241 6.23 8.30 2.47
C HIS A 241 5.21 7.59 1.59
N VAL A 242 5.68 6.77 0.67
CA VAL A 242 4.85 6.10 -0.33
C VAL A 242 4.74 4.62 -0.01
N ARG A 243 3.53 4.08 -0.08
CA ARG A 243 3.27 2.65 0.14
C ARG A 243 2.33 2.09 -0.91
N GLY A 244 2.72 1.01 -1.59
CA GLY A 244 1.89 0.32 -2.59
C GLY A 244 0.74 -0.47 -1.95
N ARG A 245 1.10 -1.33 -0.98
CA ARG A 245 0.26 -2.29 -0.24
C ARG A 245 0.23 -3.66 -0.90
N GLU A 246 -0.80 -3.97 -1.65
CA GLU A 246 -1.01 -5.27 -2.28
C GLU A 246 -1.19 -5.09 -3.77
N ALA A 247 -1.00 -6.18 -4.51
CA ALA A 247 -1.01 -6.20 -5.97
C ALA A 247 0.25 -5.56 -6.57
N ASP A 248 0.34 -5.50 -7.89
CA ASP A 248 1.59 -5.14 -8.56
C ASP A 248 1.64 -3.63 -8.77
N ASP A 249 2.36 -2.91 -7.91
CA ASP A 249 2.37 -1.44 -7.87
C ASP A 249 3.56 -0.84 -8.63
N THR A 250 3.43 0.44 -8.96
CA THR A 250 4.54 1.26 -9.47
C THR A 250 4.63 2.56 -8.70
N LEU A 251 5.70 2.72 -7.92
CA LEU A 251 5.93 3.84 -7.02
C LEU A 251 7.06 4.72 -7.54
N ARG A 252 6.86 6.03 -7.54
CA ARG A 252 7.85 7.02 -7.99
C ARG A 252 7.95 8.17 -6.98
N GLY A 253 9.11 8.31 -6.34
CA GLY A 253 9.42 9.41 -5.43
C GLY A 253 9.67 10.73 -6.16
N ALA A 254 10.56 10.66 -7.15
CA ALA A 254 11.02 11.75 -8.00
C ALA A 254 12.00 12.73 -7.34
N ASP A 255 11.60 13.82 -6.68
CA ASP A 255 12.55 14.75 -6.06
C ASP A 255 12.52 14.71 -4.53
N GLY A 256 13.68 14.58 -3.90
CA GLY A 256 13.89 14.67 -2.46
C GLY A 256 14.08 13.29 -1.81
N ARG A 257 14.23 13.27 -0.48
CA ARG A 257 14.44 12.03 0.28
C ARG A 257 13.11 11.35 0.56
N ASP A 258 12.86 10.27 -0.15
CA ASP A 258 11.63 9.51 -0.09
C ASP A 258 11.83 8.17 0.62
N THR A 259 10.74 7.68 1.22
CA THR A 259 10.65 6.33 1.76
C THR A 259 9.54 5.60 1.03
N MET A 260 9.89 4.55 0.31
CA MET A 260 8.96 3.76 -0.48
C MET A 260 8.89 2.32 0.01
N ILE A 261 7.68 1.80 0.12
CA ILE A 261 7.41 0.42 0.51
C ILE A 261 6.48 -0.19 -0.54
N GLY A 262 6.95 -1.21 -1.27
CA GLY A 262 6.13 -1.93 -2.27
C GLY A 262 4.95 -2.64 -1.59
N GLY A 263 5.26 -3.76 -0.93
CA GLY A 263 4.30 -4.51 -0.12
C GLY A 263 4.17 -5.97 -0.59
N LEU A 264 2.99 -6.39 -1.02
CA LEU A 264 2.73 -7.71 -1.58
C LEU A 264 2.47 -7.56 -3.08
N GLY A 265 3.03 -8.43 -3.92
CA GLY A 265 2.90 -8.31 -5.38
C GLY A 265 4.24 -7.94 -6.01
N GLU A 266 4.34 -8.05 -7.34
CA GLU A 266 5.58 -7.73 -8.06
C GLU A 266 5.68 -6.23 -8.32
N ASP A 267 6.38 -5.52 -7.45
CA ASP A 267 6.41 -4.07 -7.37
C ASP A 267 7.55 -3.45 -8.18
N ARG A 268 7.34 -2.19 -8.59
CA ARG A 268 8.39 -1.34 -9.19
C ARG A 268 8.56 -0.05 -8.41
N LEU A 269 9.74 0.17 -7.82
CA LEU A 269 10.04 1.37 -7.05
C LEU A 269 11.15 2.18 -7.73
N PHE A 270 10.92 3.49 -7.86
CA PHE A 270 11.86 4.44 -8.43
C PHE A 270 12.06 5.61 -7.47
N GLY A 271 13.24 5.70 -6.84
CA GLY A 271 13.65 6.78 -5.93
C GLY A 271 13.61 8.13 -6.64
N GLY A 272 14.56 8.33 -7.54
CA GLY A 272 14.69 9.56 -8.30
C GLY A 272 15.91 10.33 -7.82
N ASN A 273 15.75 11.63 -7.55
CA ASN A 273 16.80 12.46 -7.01
C ASN A 273 16.68 12.55 -5.50
N GLY A 274 17.77 12.30 -4.77
CA GLY A 274 17.80 12.42 -3.32
C GLY A 274 18.13 11.07 -2.69
N ALA A 275 18.63 11.11 -1.46
CA ALA A 275 19.03 9.89 -0.75
C ALA A 275 17.80 9.15 -0.22
N ASP A 276 17.35 8.14 -0.95
CA ASP A 276 16.08 7.44 -0.80
C ASP A 276 16.19 6.11 -0.05
N LEU A 277 15.04 5.65 0.47
CA LEU A 277 14.88 4.33 1.08
C LEU A 277 13.80 3.55 0.35
N LEU A 278 14.20 2.50 -0.37
CA LEU A 278 13.31 1.61 -1.10
C LEU A 278 13.24 0.25 -0.40
N ILE A 279 12.05 -0.14 0.00
CA ILE A 279 11.81 -1.39 0.72
C ILE A 279 10.83 -2.27 -0.06
N GLY A 280 11.29 -3.46 -0.35
CA GLY A 280 10.57 -4.46 -1.11
C GLY A 280 9.64 -5.35 -0.35
N GLY A 281 9.06 -6.29 -1.10
CA GLY A 281 8.00 -7.15 -0.66
C GLY A 281 8.41 -8.58 -0.33
N THR A 282 7.57 -9.50 -0.79
CA THR A 282 7.76 -10.94 -0.59
C THR A 282 7.85 -11.73 -1.89
N THR A 283 7.95 -11.01 -3.00
CA THR A 283 7.80 -11.43 -4.40
C THR A 283 8.93 -10.81 -5.21
N GLY A 284 9.08 -11.21 -6.48
CA GLY A 284 10.17 -10.68 -7.31
C GLY A 284 9.88 -9.26 -7.77
N ASP A 285 10.69 -8.33 -7.30
CA ASP A 285 10.45 -6.90 -7.49
C ASP A 285 11.60 -6.21 -8.26
N ALA A 286 11.39 -4.98 -8.74
CA ALA A 286 12.41 -4.21 -9.48
C ALA A 286 12.57 -2.77 -9.00
N TYR A 287 13.79 -2.41 -8.58
CA TYR A 287 14.11 -1.15 -7.90
C TYR A 287 15.19 -0.36 -8.59
N SER A 288 15.03 0.96 -8.55
CA SER A 288 16.06 1.92 -8.94
C SER A 288 16.13 3.02 -7.88
N GLY A 289 17.28 3.20 -7.24
CA GLY A 289 17.55 4.31 -6.32
C GLY A 289 17.52 5.63 -7.08
N GLY A 290 18.41 5.79 -8.06
CA GLY A 290 18.44 6.97 -8.91
C GLY A 290 19.72 7.75 -8.68
N SER A 291 19.64 8.95 -8.09
CA SER A 291 20.81 9.76 -7.81
C SER A 291 20.91 10.15 -6.35
N ASP A 292 22.15 10.32 -5.88
CA ASP A 292 22.54 10.42 -4.47
C ASP A 292 22.57 9.03 -3.81
N ASN A 293 22.96 8.99 -2.53
CA ASN A 293 23.23 7.75 -1.83
C ASN A 293 21.93 7.08 -1.34
N ASP A 294 21.58 5.97 -1.95
CA ASP A 294 20.33 5.27 -1.74
C ASP A 294 20.48 3.98 -0.91
N VAL A 295 19.38 3.55 -0.30
CA VAL A 295 19.30 2.29 0.42
C VAL A 295 18.15 1.45 -0.13
N LEU A 296 18.48 0.29 -0.69
CA LEU A 296 17.54 -0.62 -1.34
C LEU A 296 17.50 -1.97 -0.62
N TYR A 297 16.30 -2.43 -0.27
CA TYR A 297 16.04 -3.71 0.37
C TYR A 297 15.10 -4.57 -0.49
N GLY A 298 15.59 -5.67 -1.08
CA GLY A 298 14.81 -6.68 -1.81
C GLY A 298 13.83 -7.45 -0.91
N ASN A 299 14.29 -7.82 0.29
CA ASN A 299 13.60 -8.65 1.28
C ASN A 299 13.48 -10.12 0.86
N ARG A 300 12.37 -10.53 0.23
CA ARG A 300 12.22 -11.90 -0.28
C ARG A 300 11.73 -11.80 -1.71
N GLY A 301 12.24 -12.62 -2.60
CA GLY A 301 11.85 -12.54 -4.00
C GLY A 301 12.98 -12.99 -4.90
N HIS A 302 12.82 -12.77 -6.20
CA HIS A 302 13.97 -12.76 -7.11
C HIS A 302 14.06 -11.33 -7.59
N ASP A 303 14.86 -10.54 -6.87
CA ASP A 303 14.78 -9.09 -6.94
C ASP A 303 15.83 -8.52 -7.89
N MET A 304 15.49 -7.41 -8.55
CA MET A 304 16.42 -6.62 -9.35
C MET A 304 16.63 -5.26 -8.68
N LEU A 305 17.84 -5.03 -8.16
CA LEU A 305 18.20 -3.81 -7.43
C LEU A 305 19.24 -3.04 -8.23
N HIS A 306 18.96 -1.78 -8.54
CA HIS A 306 19.90 -0.86 -9.16
C HIS A 306 20.07 0.39 -8.28
N GLY A 307 21.27 0.64 -7.77
CA GLY A 307 21.58 1.81 -6.94
C GLY A 307 21.44 3.09 -7.75
N GLY A 308 22.21 3.20 -8.83
CA GLY A 308 22.18 4.34 -9.74
C GLY A 308 23.47 5.13 -9.62
N SER A 309 23.41 6.40 -9.24
CA SER A 309 24.60 7.21 -9.00
C SER A 309 24.67 7.64 -7.55
N GLY A 310 25.78 7.38 -6.87
CA GLY A 310 25.89 7.63 -5.44
C GLY A 310 26.73 6.55 -4.79
N ASN A 311 26.91 6.63 -3.48
CA ASN A 311 27.44 5.50 -2.73
C ASN A 311 26.27 4.76 -2.10
N ASP A 312 25.83 3.70 -2.75
CA ASP A 312 24.58 3.03 -2.46
C ASP A 312 24.75 1.81 -1.55
N HIS A 313 23.64 1.42 -0.91
CA HIS A 313 23.56 0.24 -0.06
C HIS A 313 22.42 -0.68 -0.53
N LEU A 314 22.79 -1.79 -1.16
CA LEU A 314 21.86 -2.76 -1.71
C LEU A 314 21.89 -4.06 -0.90
N LEU A 315 20.71 -4.51 -0.44
CA LEU A 315 20.51 -5.82 0.19
C LEU A 315 19.44 -6.60 -0.58
N GLY A 316 19.83 -7.65 -1.29
CA GLY A 316 18.91 -8.53 -2.04
C GLY A 316 17.96 -9.27 -1.10
N GLY A 317 18.52 -10.03 -0.15
CA GLY A 317 17.74 -10.68 0.90
C GLY A 317 17.58 -12.18 0.63
N VAL A 318 16.35 -12.68 0.48
CA VAL A 318 16.10 -14.10 0.25
C VAL A 318 15.69 -14.33 -1.19
N GLY A 319 16.53 -15.05 -1.95
CA GLY A 319 16.15 -15.61 -3.23
C GLY A 319 17.30 -15.63 -4.23
N ARG A 320 17.11 -15.05 -5.41
CA ARG A 320 18.16 -15.09 -6.45
C ARG A 320 18.13 -13.71 -7.05
N ASP A 321 18.95 -12.86 -6.48
CA ASP A 321 18.83 -11.44 -6.65
C ASP A 321 19.90 -10.96 -7.63
N THR A 322 19.58 -9.90 -8.36
CA THR A 322 20.52 -9.21 -9.25
C THR A 322 20.76 -7.82 -8.69
N LEU A 323 22.00 -7.55 -8.30
CA LEU A 323 22.40 -6.28 -7.69
C LEU A 323 23.36 -5.56 -8.64
N VAL A 324 23.02 -4.32 -8.97
CA VAL A 324 23.82 -3.39 -9.78
C VAL A 324 24.05 -2.14 -8.92
N GLY A 325 25.29 -1.88 -8.55
CA GLY A 325 25.65 -0.69 -7.77
C GLY A 325 25.44 0.59 -8.59
N GLY A 326 26.27 0.74 -9.63
CA GLY A 326 26.20 1.85 -10.57
C GLY A 326 27.42 2.77 -10.44
N ASP A 327 27.22 4.08 -10.63
CA ASP A 327 28.30 5.07 -10.47
C ASP A 327 28.53 5.29 -8.97
N GLY A 328 29.78 5.19 -8.49
CA GLY A 328 30.16 5.43 -7.11
C GLY A 328 30.59 4.18 -6.33
N SER A 329 30.90 4.37 -5.04
CA SER A 329 31.43 3.31 -4.17
C SER A 329 30.31 2.64 -3.39
N ASP A 330 29.83 1.52 -3.90
CA ASP A 330 28.65 0.83 -3.38
C ASP A 330 28.98 -0.31 -2.43
N THR A 331 28.01 -0.60 -1.57
CA THR A 331 28.02 -1.78 -0.71
C THR A 331 26.86 -2.70 -1.07
N LEU A 332 27.19 -3.89 -1.54
CA LEU A 332 26.26 -4.89 -2.03
C LEU A 332 26.23 -6.11 -1.10
N THR A 333 25.03 -6.60 -0.81
CA THR A 333 24.83 -7.79 0.01
C THR A 333 23.76 -8.65 -0.67
N GLY A 334 24.14 -9.84 -1.14
CA GLY A 334 23.22 -10.73 -1.86
C GLY A 334 22.17 -11.30 -0.91
N GLY A 335 22.63 -11.81 0.24
CA GLY A 335 21.79 -12.42 1.25
C GLY A 335 21.83 -13.95 1.16
N THR A 336 20.69 -14.61 0.96
CA THR A 336 20.63 -16.06 0.82
C THR A 336 20.12 -16.43 -0.56
N GLY A 337 20.90 -17.27 -1.24
CA GLY A 337 20.46 -18.00 -2.41
C GLY A 337 21.55 -18.03 -3.46
N ALA A 338 21.29 -17.63 -4.70
CA ALA A 338 22.35 -17.61 -5.71
C ALA A 338 22.24 -16.30 -6.47
N ASP A 339 23.02 -15.35 -6.01
CA ASP A 339 22.88 -13.94 -6.36
C ASP A 339 23.90 -13.53 -7.43
N THR A 340 23.57 -12.50 -8.19
CA THR A 340 24.41 -11.97 -9.27
C THR A 340 24.74 -10.52 -8.98
N PHE A 341 26.04 -10.23 -8.84
CA PHE A 341 26.55 -8.88 -8.66
C PHE A 341 27.10 -8.39 -10.01
N VAL A 342 26.43 -7.42 -10.62
CA VAL A 342 26.74 -6.95 -11.97
C VAL A 342 27.56 -5.67 -11.88
N PHE A 343 28.66 -5.63 -12.64
CA PHE A 343 29.49 -4.45 -12.80
C PHE A 343 29.66 -4.11 -14.29
N ASP A 344 29.48 -2.84 -14.62
CA ASP A 344 29.56 -2.34 -15.98
C ASP A 344 30.51 -1.13 -16.11
N GLN A 345 30.25 -0.22 -17.06
CA GLN A 345 31.09 0.97 -17.26
C GLN A 345 30.85 2.07 -16.23
N ALA A 346 29.70 2.04 -15.53
CA ALA A 346 29.34 2.97 -14.48
C ALA A 346 30.28 2.81 -13.27
N ASP A 347 30.65 1.57 -12.93
CA ASP A 347 31.55 1.23 -11.81
C ASP A 347 33.03 1.60 -12.06
N ALA A 348 33.32 2.36 -13.12
CA ALA A 348 34.66 2.73 -13.50
C ALA A 348 35.30 3.70 -12.51
N PHE A 349 36.50 3.36 -12.03
CA PHE A 349 37.32 4.14 -11.10
C PHE A 349 36.79 4.22 -9.67
N ASP A 350 35.77 3.43 -9.36
CA ASP A 350 35.21 3.31 -8.03
C ASP A 350 35.64 2.00 -7.34
N THR A 351 35.53 1.98 -6.01
CA THR A 351 35.77 0.78 -5.20
C THR A 351 34.43 0.30 -4.65
N ASN A 352 33.99 -0.87 -5.13
CA ASN A 352 32.77 -1.53 -4.69
C ASN A 352 33.05 -2.62 -3.65
N ARG A 353 32.05 -2.94 -2.81
CA ARG A 353 32.21 -3.91 -1.72
C ARG A 353 31.06 -4.91 -1.67
N ILE A 354 31.34 -6.20 -1.79
CA ILE A 354 30.36 -7.28 -1.58
C ILE A 354 30.56 -7.90 -0.21
N THR A 355 29.54 -7.85 0.65
CA THR A 355 29.71 -8.17 2.08
C THR A 355 29.56 -9.64 2.44
N ASP A 356 28.94 -10.45 1.58
CA ASP A 356 28.59 -11.85 1.88
C ASP A 356 28.79 -12.83 0.72
N PHE A 357 29.72 -12.52 -0.20
CA PHE A 357 30.00 -13.35 -1.37
C PHE A 357 30.25 -14.82 -0.99
N GLY A 358 29.65 -15.74 -1.74
CA GLY A 358 29.78 -17.18 -1.52
C GLY A 358 28.78 -17.73 -0.50
N ARG A 359 27.88 -16.92 0.05
CA ARG A 359 26.73 -17.37 0.85
C ARG A 359 25.62 -17.87 -0.09
N GLY A 360 25.98 -18.87 -0.89
CA GLY A 360 25.22 -19.16 -2.09
C GLY A 360 26.11 -19.70 -3.19
N ALA A 361 25.53 -19.90 -4.37
CA ALA A 361 26.29 -20.10 -5.60
C ALA A 361 26.35 -18.76 -6.35
N ASP A 362 26.89 -17.74 -5.67
CA ASP A 362 26.90 -16.36 -6.16
C ASP A 362 27.87 -16.18 -7.32
N VAL A 363 27.62 -15.16 -8.14
CA VAL A 363 28.40 -14.88 -9.35
C VAL A 363 28.65 -13.38 -9.49
N ILE A 364 29.85 -13.02 -9.92
CA ILE A 364 30.24 -11.66 -10.31
C ILE A 364 30.11 -11.55 -11.84
N ASP A 365 29.19 -10.73 -12.32
CA ASP A 365 28.98 -10.51 -13.74
C ASP A 365 29.78 -9.30 -14.24
N LEU A 366 30.79 -9.59 -15.08
CA LEU A 366 31.66 -8.64 -15.77
C LEU A 366 31.41 -8.67 -17.29
N SER A 367 30.27 -9.18 -17.75
CA SER A 367 29.91 -9.19 -19.18
C SER A 367 29.58 -7.79 -19.71
N GLY A 368 29.27 -6.84 -18.82
CA GLY A 368 29.08 -5.42 -19.16
C GLY A 368 30.38 -4.69 -19.54
N VAL A 369 31.54 -5.32 -19.36
CA VAL A 369 32.86 -4.74 -19.57
C VAL A 369 33.68 -5.56 -20.58
N TRP A 370 34.79 -5.02 -21.08
CA TRP A 370 35.62 -5.68 -22.11
C TRP A 370 36.51 -6.82 -21.59
N LEU A 371 36.25 -7.32 -20.38
CA LEU A 371 36.98 -8.43 -19.78
C LEU A 371 36.45 -9.75 -20.31
N THR A 372 37.35 -10.64 -20.72
CA THR A 372 37.03 -11.91 -21.38
C THR A 372 37.45 -13.13 -20.57
N SER A 373 38.28 -12.96 -19.55
CA SER A 373 38.73 -14.08 -18.72
C SER A 373 39.33 -13.64 -17.38
N LEU A 374 39.40 -14.60 -16.44
CA LEU A 374 39.94 -14.43 -15.09
C LEU A 374 41.42 -14.04 -15.08
N GLU A 375 42.21 -14.47 -16.06
CA GLU A 375 43.65 -14.17 -16.14
C GLU A 375 43.96 -12.69 -16.35
N GLN A 376 42.94 -11.87 -16.67
CA GLN A 376 43.08 -10.43 -16.78
C GLN A 376 43.00 -9.71 -15.43
N LEU A 377 42.51 -10.37 -14.38
CA LEU A 377 42.28 -9.79 -13.06
C LEU A 377 43.48 -9.99 -12.14
N ASP A 378 43.80 -8.93 -11.38
CA ASP A 378 44.74 -8.99 -10.26
C ASP A 378 43.95 -9.26 -8.97
N ILE A 379 44.20 -10.41 -8.34
CA ILE A 379 43.50 -10.87 -7.13
C ILE A 379 44.50 -10.98 -5.98
N SER A 380 44.20 -10.31 -4.86
CA SER A 380 44.98 -10.39 -3.62
C SER A 380 44.08 -10.58 -2.42
N GLU A 381 44.61 -11.20 -1.36
CA GLU A 381 43.91 -11.37 -0.09
C GLU A 381 44.71 -10.69 1.02
N ASP A 382 44.06 -9.85 1.83
CA ASP A 382 44.62 -9.26 3.04
C ASP A 382 43.57 -9.21 4.15
N ASP A 383 43.96 -9.64 5.36
CA ASP A 383 43.14 -9.65 6.59
C ASP A 383 41.67 -10.13 6.39
N GLY A 384 41.48 -11.20 5.61
CA GLY A 384 40.16 -11.79 5.35
C GLY A 384 39.29 -11.01 4.35
N THR A 385 39.86 -10.04 3.63
CA THR A 385 39.24 -9.39 2.48
C THR A 385 39.97 -9.82 1.21
N THR A 386 39.22 -10.32 0.22
CA THR A 386 39.75 -10.57 -1.12
C THR A 386 39.49 -9.35 -2.00
N THR A 387 40.54 -8.75 -2.54
CA THR A 387 40.45 -7.64 -3.49
C THR A 387 40.65 -8.18 -4.90
N ILE A 388 39.71 -7.87 -5.79
CA ILE A 388 39.75 -8.13 -7.22
C ILE A 388 39.93 -6.78 -7.91
N SER A 389 40.92 -6.67 -8.79
CA SER A 389 41.18 -5.41 -9.49
C SER A 389 41.54 -5.62 -10.95
N TYR A 390 41.27 -4.61 -11.77
CA TYR A 390 41.75 -4.51 -13.14
C TYR A 390 42.39 -3.14 -13.37
N SER A 391 43.73 -3.12 -13.39
CA SER A 391 44.50 -1.89 -13.53
C SER A 391 44.06 -0.84 -12.50
N ASN A 392 43.85 0.41 -12.92
CA ASN A 392 43.28 1.47 -12.10
C ASN A 392 41.79 1.71 -12.41
N TRP A 393 41.15 0.82 -13.17
CA TRP A 393 39.81 1.04 -13.70
C TRP A 393 38.72 0.42 -12.82
N PHE A 394 38.99 -0.69 -12.17
CA PHE A 394 37.98 -1.41 -11.38
C PHE A 394 38.63 -2.01 -10.15
N GLU A 395 37.98 -1.84 -9.01
CA GLU A 395 38.35 -2.45 -7.74
C GLU A 395 37.08 -2.95 -7.03
N LEU A 396 37.12 -4.21 -6.60
CA LEU A 396 36.05 -4.88 -5.89
C LEU A 396 36.61 -5.59 -4.66
N GLU A 397 36.05 -5.28 -3.49
CA GLU A 397 36.37 -5.93 -2.23
C GLU A 397 35.30 -6.96 -1.85
N LEU A 398 35.72 -8.22 -1.68
CA LEU A 398 34.90 -9.28 -1.09
C LEU A 398 35.24 -9.40 0.39
N THR A 399 34.30 -9.06 1.25
CA THR A 399 34.54 -8.99 2.69
C THR A 399 34.35 -10.33 3.35
N ASN A 400 35.23 -10.68 4.30
CA ASN A 400 35.18 -11.97 4.99
C ASN A 400 35.20 -13.17 4.04
N TYR A 401 35.83 -13.02 2.87
CA TYR A 401 35.96 -14.05 1.85
C TYR A 401 37.44 -14.31 1.58
N SER A 402 37.85 -15.57 1.68
CA SER A 402 39.25 -16.04 1.52
C SER A 402 39.37 -17.32 0.70
N ASP A 403 38.26 -17.78 0.11
CA ASP A 403 38.28 -19.00 -0.70
C ASP A 403 38.86 -18.70 -2.10
N PRO A 404 39.52 -19.67 -2.76
CA PRO A 404 40.07 -19.44 -4.10
C PRO A 404 38.96 -19.18 -5.13
N LEU A 405 39.06 -18.04 -5.81
CA LEU A 405 38.21 -17.68 -6.94
C LEU A 405 38.59 -18.45 -8.21
N THR A 406 37.60 -18.86 -8.97
CA THR A 406 37.70 -19.64 -10.20
C THR A 406 36.84 -19.03 -11.31
N GLY A 407 37.04 -19.46 -12.55
CA GLY A 407 36.26 -18.93 -13.68
C GLY A 407 34.74 -19.18 -13.60
N SER A 408 34.25 -20.05 -12.72
CA SER A 408 32.80 -20.24 -12.52
C SER A 408 32.17 -19.19 -11.60
N ASP A 409 32.99 -18.45 -10.86
CA ASP A 409 32.54 -17.39 -9.96
C ASP A 409 32.30 -16.07 -10.73
N PHE A 410 32.58 -16.07 -12.04
CA PHE A 410 32.49 -14.91 -12.92
C PHE A 410 31.71 -15.20 -14.20
N ILE A 411 31.07 -14.17 -14.73
CA ILE A 411 30.60 -14.10 -16.12
C ILE A 411 31.45 -13.05 -16.83
N PHE A 412 32.00 -13.38 -18.01
CA PHE A 412 32.82 -12.49 -18.83
C PHE A 412 32.15 -12.25 -20.20
N SER A 413 32.64 -11.25 -20.95
CA SER A 413 32.16 -10.90 -22.29
C SER A 413 32.44 -11.96 -23.37
#